data_AF-A0A2W6DX21-F1
#
_entry.id   AF-A0A2W6DX21-F1
#
_cell.length_a   1.000
_cell.length_b   1.000
_cell.length_c   1.000
_cell.angle_alpha   90.00
_cell.angle_beta   90.00
_cell.angle_gamma   90.00
#
_symmetry.space_group_name_H-M   'P 1'
#
loop_
_entity.id
_entity.type
_entity.pdbx_description
1 polymer ?
#
loop_
_entity_poly.entity_id
_entity_poly.type
_entity_poly.pdbx_seq_one_letter_code
_entity_poly.pdbx_strand_id
1 'polypeptide(L)'
;AIAGNAVENVVGIQLAARNQANYALSVIINSPLQIALVLAPVLVLISTAIGGATLTLVFAPMLVAAVAISIIAAAFIIIDGESVWLEGAALIGLYGVIAASFWWG
;
A
#
# COMPACT_ATOMS: atom_id res chain seq x y z
N ALA A 1 -6.47 -2.58 6.73
CA ALA A 1 -5.99 -2.35 5.36
C ALA A 1 -6.95 -2.95 4.31
N ILE A 2 -7.21 -4.26 4.33
CA ILE A 2 -8.01 -4.94 3.27
C ILE A 2 -9.40 -4.33 3.09
N ALA A 3 -10.19 -4.18 4.17
CA ALA A 3 -11.55 -3.63 4.07
C ALA A 3 -11.59 -2.17 3.60
N GLY A 4 -10.64 -1.34 4.04
CA GLY A 4 -10.57 0.08 3.68
C GLY A 4 -10.27 0.31 2.20
N ASN A 5 -9.44 -0.56 1.60
CA ASN A 5 -8.98 -0.42 0.22
C ASN A 5 -9.64 -1.45 -0.73
N ALA A 6 -10.64 -2.21 -0.25
CA ALA A 6 -11.23 -3.31 -1.00
C ALA A 6 -11.84 -2.82 -2.33
N VAL A 7 -12.52 -1.68 -2.30
CA VAL A 7 -13.15 -1.08 -3.48
C VAL A 7 -12.10 -0.73 -4.53
N GLU A 8 -11.03 -0.04 -4.13
CA GLU A 8 -9.95 0.40 -5.02
C GLU A 8 -9.19 -0.79 -5.62
N ASN A 9 -8.95 -1.83 -4.82
CA ASN A 9 -8.31 -3.06 -5.28
C ASN A 9 -9.17 -3.79 -6.31
N VAL A 10 -10.47 -3.93 -6.06
CA VAL A 10 -11.40 -4.57 -7.01
C VAL A 10 -11.49 -3.77 -8.31
N VAL A 11 -11.59 -2.43 -8.21
CA VAL A 11 -11.60 -1.54 -9.38
C VAL A 11 -10.28 -1.65 -10.17
N GLY A 12 -9.14 -1.67 -9.47
CA GLY A 12 -7.83 -1.86 -10.09
C GLY A 12 -7.73 -3.17 -10.87
N ILE A 13 -8.17 -4.28 -10.29
CA ILE A 13 -8.19 -5.60 -10.96
C ILE A 13 -9.12 -5.57 -12.18
N GLN A 14 -10.31 -4.96 -12.08
CA GLN A 14 -11.24 -4.84 -13.20
C GLN A 14 -10.67 -4.01 -14.35
N LEU A 15 -10.00 -2.90 -14.05
CA LEU A 15 -9.33 -2.07 -15.06
C LEU A 15 -8.17 -2.83 -15.72
N ALA A 16 -7.33 -3.51 -14.95
CA ALA A 16 -6.26 -4.34 -15.48
C ALA A 16 -6.80 -5.46 -16.39
N ALA A 17 -7.89 -6.14 -15.99
CA ALA A 17 -8.54 -7.17 -16.80
C ALA A 17 -9.14 -6.64 -18.11
N ARG A 18 -9.45 -5.33 -18.18
CA ARG A 18 -9.90 -4.63 -19.40
C ARG A 18 -8.75 -4.07 -20.24
N ASN A 19 -7.51 -4.50 -19.97
CA ASN A 19 -6.30 -4.02 -20.61
C ASN A 19 -6.06 -2.51 -20.41
N GLN A 20 -6.54 -1.97 -19.29
CA GLN A 20 -6.41 -0.57 -18.89
C GLN A 20 -5.39 -0.42 -17.74
N ALA A 21 -4.19 -0.97 -17.92
CA ALA A 21 -3.16 -1.07 -16.87
C ALA A 21 -2.75 0.29 -16.29
N ASN A 22 -2.57 1.33 -17.12
CA ASN A 22 -2.24 2.69 -16.66
C ASN A 22 -3.32 3.28 -15.74
N TYR A 23 -4.60 3.02 -16.02
CA TYR A 23 -5.70 3.44 -15.17
C TYR A 23 -5.74 2.63 -13.88
N ALA A 24 -5.51 1.31 -13.95
CA ALA A 24 -5.40 0.46 -12.76
C ALA A 24 -4.29 0.95 -11.82
N LEU A 25 -3.10 1.23 -12.35
CA LEU A 25 -1.96 1.77 -11.59
C LEU A 25 -2.30 3.14 -10.98
N SER A 26 -2.95 4.02 -11.74
CA SER A 26 -3.35 5.34 -11.25
C SER A 26 -4.31 5.24 -10.06
N VAL A 27 -5.28 4.32 -10.08
CA VAL A 27 -6.20 4.09 -8.95
C VAL A 27 -5.44 3.52 -7.75
N ILE A 28 -4.60 2.51 -7.97
CA ILE A 28 -3.90 1.78 -6.90
C ILE A 28 -2.84 2.65 -6.22
N ILE A 29 -2.08 3.46 -6.96
CA ILE A 29 -0.99 4.29 -6.40
C ILE A 29 -1.52 5.53 -5.68
N ASN A 30 -2.64 6.10 -6.13
CA ASN A 30 -3.19 7.31 -5.51
C ASN A 30 -3.72 7.06 -4.09
N SER A 31 -4.31 5.89 -3.82
CA SER A 31 -4.83 5.53 -2.49
C SER A 31 -3.74 5.61 -1.37
N PRO A 32 -2.60 4.91 -1.45
CA PRO A 32 -1.55 4.99 -0.45
C PRO A 32 -0.88 6.37 -0.38
N LEU A 33 -0.79 7.11 -1.49
CA LEU A 33 -0.32 8.50 -1.46
C LEU A 33 -1.24 9.40 -0.64
N GLN A 34 -2.55 9.28 -0.80
CA GLN A 34 -3.52 10.02 0.03
C GLN A 34 -3.42 9.62 1.49
N ILE A 35 -3.23 8.33 1.78
CA ILE A 35 -3.04 7.86 3.16
C ILE A 35 -1.78 8.49 3.76
N ALA A 36 -0.66 8.47 3.05
CA ALA A 36 0.63 8.93 3.54
C ALA A 36 0.72 10.46 3.64
N LEU A 37 0.22 11.19 2.64
CA LEU A 37 0.39 12.64 2.52
C LEU A 37 -0.75 13.44 3.14
N VAL A 38 -1.93 12.84 3.32
CA VAL A 38 -3.13 13.53 3.82
C VAL A 38 -3.64 12.87 5.09
N LEU A 39 -4.06 11.62 5.02
CA LEU A 39 -4.77 10.98 6.13
C LEU A 39 -3.90 10.87 7.39
N ALA A 40 -2.69 10.34 7.28
CA ALA A 40 -1.80 10.17 8.43
C ALA A 40 -1.44 11.51 9.10
N PRO A 41 -1.01 12.57 8.36
CA PRO A 41 -0.79 13.89 8.95
C PRO A 41 -2.03 14.49 9.61
N VAL A 42 -3.20 14.40 8.96
CA VAL A 42 -4.46 14.91 9.52
C VAL A 42 -4.81 14.19 10.82
N LEU A 43 -4.64 12.86 10.87
CA LEU A 43 -4.90 12.08 12.09
C LEU A 43 -3.94 12.46 13.23
N VAL A 44 -2.67 12.73 12.95
CA VAL A 44 -1.72 13.23 13.95
C VAL A 44 -2.22 14.55 14.53
N LEU A 45 -2.57 15.53 13.68
CA LEU A 45 -3.05 16.84 14.13
C LEU A 45 -4.36 16.73 14.93
N ILE A 46 -5.33 15.97 14.44
CA ILE A 46 -6.61 15.77 15.11
C ILE A 46 -6.41 15.10 16.48
N SER A 47 -5.51 14.11 16.59
CA SER A 47 -5.25 13.42 17.85
C SER A 47 -4.78 14.36 18.95
N THR A 48 -4.00 15.40 18.60
CA THR A 48 -3.54 16.41 19.55
C THR A 48 -4.65 17.36 20.00
N ALA A 49 -5.69 17.56 19.19
CA ALA A 49 -6.79 18.48 19.47
C ALA A 49 -7.91 17.85 20.31
N ILE A 50 -8.14 16.54 20.21
CA ILE A 50 -9.26 15.85 20.88
C ILE A 50 -8.94 15.46 22.34
N GLY A 51 -7.68 15.61 22.79
CA GLY A 51 -7.28 15.39 24.19
C GLY A 51 -7.23 13.92 24.62
N GLY A 52 -7.21 12.99 23.66
CA GLY A 52 -7.07 11.56 23.88
C GLY A 52 -5.63 11.05 23.67
N ALA A 53 -5.49 9.80 23.26
CA ALA A 53 -4.19 9.23 22.91
C ALA A 53 -3.58 9.98 21.71
N THR A 54 -2.34 10.45 21.86
CA THR A 54 -1.60 11.13 20.79
C THR A 54 -1.11 10.13 19.77
N LEU A 55 -1.50 10.33 18.51
CA LEU A 55 -0.98 9.56 17.38
C LEU A 55 0.34 10.18 16.94
N THR A 56 1.39 9.37 16.85
CA THR A 56 2.71 9.79 16.38
C THR A 56 3.09 9.06 15.09
N LEU A 57 4.07 9.60 14.35
CA LEU A 57 4.67 8.93 13.18
C LEU A 57 5.85 8.02 13.56
N VAL A 58 5.89 7.56 14.81
CA VAL A 58 6.89 6.60 15.28
C VAL A 58 6.34 5.19 15.06
N PHE A 59 6.91 4.50 14.07
CA PHE A 59 6.53 3.14 13.72
C PHE A 59 7.58 2.14 14.19
N ALA A 60 7.15 0.90 14.47
CA ALA A 60 8.07 -0.17 14.77
C ALA A 60 9.04 -0.40 13.59
N PRO A 61 10.33 -0.73 13.85
CA PRO A 61 11.32 -0.94 12.78
C PRO A 61 10.87 -1.94 11.71
N MET A 62 10.16 -3.00 12.11
CA MET A 62 9.59 -3.99 11.19
C MET A 62 8.57 -3.39 10.21
N LEU A 63 7.71 -2.48 10.67
CA LEU A 63 6.74 -1.77 9.82
C LEU A 63 7.45 -0.88 8.80
N VAL A 64 8.46 -0.12 9.25
CA VAL A 64 9.25 0.75 8.37
C VAL A 64 9.96 -0.07 7.31
N ALA A 65 10.58 -1.19 7.70
CA ALA A 65 11.26 -2.08 6.76
C ALA A 65 10.30 -2.71 5.75
N ALA A 66 9.14 -3.21 6.19
CA ALA A 66 8.14 -3.81 5.32
C ALA A 66 7.59 -2.81 4.29
N VAL A 67 7.29 -1.57 4.71
CA VAL A 67 6.85 -0.51 3.80
C VAL A 67 7.96 -0.16 2.80
N ALA A 68 9.20 -0.01 3.26
CA ALA A 68 10.34 0.31 2.38
C ALA A 68 10.55 -0.76 1.31
N ILE A 69 10.57 -2.04 1.68
CA ILE A 69 10.72 -3.16 0.75
C ILE A 69 9.55 -3.19 -0.24
N SER A 70 8.32 -2.96 0.23
CA SER A 70 7.13 -2.96 -0.62
C SER A 70 7.19 -1.84 -1.67
N ILE A 71 7.61 -0.63 -1.28
CA ILE A 71 7.76 0.50 -2.20
C ILE A 71 8.86 0.22 -3.22
N ILE A 72 10.01 -0.30 -2.79
CA ILE A 72 11.12 -0.63 -3.69
C ILE A 72 10.69 -1.69 -4.70
N ALA A 73 10.08 -2.80 -4.24
CA ALA A 73 9.62 -3.86 -5.12
C ALA A 73 8.56 -3.38 -6.13
N ALA A 74 7.58 -2.60 -5.66
CA ALA A 74 6.57 -2.02 -6.54
C ALA A 74 7.19 -1.05 -7.57
N ALA A 75 8.12 -0.19 -7.16
CA ALA A 75 8.79 0.75 -8.04
C ALA A 75 9.58 0.03 -9.15
N PHE A 76 10.30 -1.05 -8.81
CA PHE A 76 11.04 -1.84 -9.78
C PHE A 76 10.14 -2.51 -10.82
N ILE A 77 8.94 -2.96 -10.44
CA ILE A 77 8.00 -3.60 -11.37
C ILE A 77 7.24 -2.57 -12.21
N ILE A 78 7.11 -1.33 -11.74
CA ILE A 78 6.39 -0.28 -12.49
C ILE A 78 7.31 0.43 -13.49
N ILE A 79 8.63 0.45 -13.26
CA ILE A 79 9.56 1.31 -14.00
C ILE A 79 9.78 0.89 -15.45
N ASP A 80 9.67 -0.40 -15.76
CA ASP A 80 9.80 -0.93 -17.11
C ASP A 80 8.54 -0.71 -17.96
N GLY A 81 7.41 -0.41 -17.31
CA GLY A 81 6.13 -0.09 -17.96
C GLY A 81 5.44 -1.28 -18.61
N GLU A 82 5.97 -2.49 -18.44
CA GLU A 82 5.34 -3.73 -18.86
C GLU A 82 4.84 -4.47 -17.61
N SER A 83 4.01 -5.51 -17.79
CA SER A 83 3.52 -6.27 -16.64
C SER A 83 3.36 -7.73 -17.02
N VAL A 84 4.12 -8.59 -16.36
CA VAL A 84 4.07 -10.04 -16.55
C VAL A 84 3.36 -10.67 -15.36
N TRP A 85 2.59 -11.74 -15.61
CA TRP A 85 1.87 -12.45 -14.54
C TRP A 85 2.80 -12.93 -13.41
N LEU A 86 4.07 -13.22 -13.73
CA LEU A 86 5.09 -13.66 -12.77
C LEU A 86 5.46 -12.54 -11.78
N GLU A 87 5.54 -11.28 -12.23
CA GLU A 87 5.79 -10.13 -11.36
C GLU A 87 4.62 -9.92 -10.40
N GLY A 88 3.39 -10.04 -10.91
CA GLY A 88 2.18 -10.01 -10.07
C GLY A 88 2.18 -11.13 -9.03
N ALA A 89 2.55 -12.36 -9.42
CA ALA A 89 2.68 -13.48 -8.51
C ALA A 89 3.77 -13.26 -7.45
N ALA A 90 4.91 -12.66 -7.84
CA ALA A 90 5.99 -12.31 -6.93
C ALA A 90 5.55 -11.27 -5.89
N LEU A 91 4.79 -10.25 -6.28
CA LEU A 91 4.22 -9.25 -5.37
C LEU A 91 3.22 -9.86 -4.38
N ILE A 92 2.36 -10.77 -4.84
CA ILE A 92 1.43 -11.51 -3.96
C ILE A 92 2.22 -12.39 -2.97
N GLY A 93 3.28 -13.06 -3.44
CA GLY A 93 4.18 -13.85 -2.60
C GLY A 93 4.87 -13.02 -1.53
N LEU A 94 5.42 -11.85 -1.91
CA LEU A 94 6.03 -10.89 -0.99
C LEU A 94 5.01 -10.42 0.07
N TYR A 95 3.79 -10.07 -0.34
CA TYR A 95 2.72 -9.71 0.59
C TYR A 95 2.42 -10.85 1.57
N GLY A 96 2.37 -12.10 1.10
CA GLY A 96 2.18 -13.28 1.94
C GLY A 96 3.28 -13.46 2.99
N VAL A 97 4.56 -13.31 2.60
CA VAL A 97 5.70 -13.39 3.52
C VAL A 97 5.67 -12.27 4.55
N ILE A 98 5.36 -11.04 4.14
CA ILE A 98 5.22 -9.91 5.06
C ILE A 98 4.07 -10.17 6.04
N ALA A 99 2.89 -10.58 5.55
CA ALA A 99 1.74 -10.88 6.40
C ALA A 99 2.03 -12.01 7.41
N ALA A 100 2.71 -13.07 6.97
CA ALA A 100 3.20 -14.14 7.84
C ALA A 100 4.15 -13.61 8.92
N SER A 101 5.10 -12.76 8.54
CA SER A 101 6.06 -12.16 9.48
C SER A 101 5.36 -11.32 10.55
N PHE A 102 4.30 -10.58 10.21
CA PHE A 102 3.50 -9.83 11.19
C PHE A 102 2.60 -10.70 12.06
N TRP A 103 2.21 -11.88 11.59
CA TRP A 103 1.37 -12.80 12.37
C TRP A 103 2.17 -13.60 13.39
N TRP A 104 3.38 -14.03 13.03
CA TRP A 104 4.21 -14.93 13.85
C TRP A 104 5.44 -14.26 14.49
N GLY A 105 5.83 -13.06 14.06
CA GLY A 105 6.98 -12.32 14.58
C GLY A 105 6.59 -11.20 15.51
#